data_AF-A0A452XXV3-F1
#
_entry.id   AF-A0A452XXV3-F1
#
_cell.length_a   1.000
_cell.length_b   1.000
_cell.length_c   1.000
_cell.angle_alpha   90.00
_cell.angle_beta   90.00
_cell.angle_gamma   90.00
#
_symmetry.space_group_name_H-M   'P 1'
#
loop_
_entity.id
_entity.type
_entity.pdbx_description
1 polymer ?
#
loop_
_entity_poly.entity_id
_entity_poly.type
_entity_poly.pdbx_seq_one_letter_code
_entity_poly.pdbx_strand_id
1 'polypeptide(L)'
;MKTVSLGAPRSSTVKFRMPTRDNLVPIRVDIEVDGQRYRDAFTWNPRDPDSEVITFAKRTAKELKLPATFVPQILQSIQGQLAEFRSYEGQEMQVKEKIMPLKIDLRVNNTTIRDQFLWDIGNLESDPEEFARTLCDDLNITDPEVGPAIAVCIREQLYERLLVRLFLL
;
A
#
# COMPACT_ATOMS: atom_id res chain seq x y z
N MET A 1 -1.35 44.65 19.35
CA MET A 1 -0.71 43.54 18.63
C MET A 1 -1.04 42.25 19.37
N LYS A 2 -1.87 41.36 18.79
CA LYS A 2 -2.15 40.04 19.37
C LYS A 2 -1.08 39.08 18.87
N THR A 3 -0.27 38.58 19.78
CA THR A 3 0.70 37.51 19.54
C THR A 3 -0.06 36.25 19.10
N VAL A 4 0.14 35.83 17.86
CA VAL A 4 -0.25 34.50 17.38
C VAL A 4 0.73 33.52 18.00
N SER A 5 0.30 32.83 19.06
CA SER A 5 1.05 31.69 19.59
C SER A 5 1.04 30.59 18.54
N LEU A 6 2.14 30.40 17.82
CA LEU A 6 2.41 29.19 17.05
C LEU A 6 2.52 28.04 18.07
N GLY A 7 1.39 27.38 18.34
CA GLY A 7 1.37 26.16 19.12
C GLY A 7 2.26 25.12 18.45
N ALA A 8 3.14 24.49 19.23
CA ALA A 8 3.93 23.36 18.76
C ALA A 8 3.01 22.31 18.09
N PRO A 9 3.45 21.65 17.01
CA PRO A 9 2.64 20.62 16.35
C PRO A 9 2.28 19.56 17.38
N ARG A 10 0.97 19.33 17.57
CA ARG A 10 0.46 18.35 18.54
C ARG A 10 0.81 16.96 18.04
N SER A 11 1.89 16.39 18.57
CA SER A 11 2.16 14.96 18.44
C SER A 11 0.97 14.18 19.03
N SER A 12 0.31 13.36 18.22
CA SER A 12 -0.79 12.50 18.65
C SER A 12 -0.39 11.04 18.50
N THR A 13 -0.73 10.21 19.49
CA THR A 13 -0.53 8.77 19.42
C THR A 13 -1.77 8.10 18.86
N VAL A 14 -1.60 7.18 17.92
CA VAL A 14 -2.68 6.34 17.38
C VAL A 14 -2.28 4.87 17.40
N LYS A 15 -3.25 3.97 17.25
CA LYS A 15 -2.96 2.55 17.01
C LYS A 15 -2.30 2.36 15.65
N PHE A 16 -1.38 1.42 15.56
CA PHE A 16 -0.67 1.11 14.33
C PHE A 16 -1.65 0.89 13.17
N ARG A 17 -1.41 1.61 12.08
CA ARG A 17 -2.19 1.57 10.86
C ARG A 17 -1.36 2.13 9.71
N MET A 18 -1.83 1.94 8.49
CA MET A 18 -1.29 2.68 7.35
C MET A 18 -1.51 4.18 7.54
N PRO A 19 -0.49 5.03 7.26
CA PRO A 19 -0.52 6.45 7.59
C PRO A 19 -1.15 7.26 6.46
N THR A 20 -2.37 6.88 6.11
CA THR A 20 -3.17 7.39 4.99
C THR A 20 -4.63 7.39 5.40
N ARG A 21 -5.50 8.06 4.62
CA ARG A 21 -6.95 8.17 4.91
C ARG A 21 -7.56 6.80 5.16
N ASP A 22 -7.37 5.89 4.20
CA ASP A 22 -7.84 4.51 4.27
C ASP A 22 -6.73 3.56 4.75
N ASN A 23 -7.09 2.58 5.58
CA ASN A 23 -6.15 1.60 6.15
C ASN A 23 -5.86 0.44 5.18
N LEU A 24 -5.50 0.73 3.93
CA LEU A 24 -5.25 -0.31 2.92
C LEU A 24 -3.78 -0.75 2.93
N VAL A 25 -3.58 -2.04 3.15
CA VAL A 25 -2.28 -2.70 3.21
C VAL A 25 -1.83 -3.05 1.80
N PRO A 26 -0.61 -2.69 1.38
CA PRO A 26 -0.06 -3.18 0.12
C PRO A 26 0.22 -4.68 0.21
N ILE A 27 -0.24 -5.44 -0.77
CA ILE A 27 -0.07 -6.89 -0.89
C ILE A 27 0.70 -7.16 -2.17
N ARG A 28 1.75 -7.97 -2.06
CA ARG A 28 2.54 -8.43 -3.21
C ARG A 28 2.51 -9.95 -3.28
N VAL A 29 2.09 -10.46 -4.43
CA VAL A 29 2.05 -11.89 -4.72
C VAL A 29 3.12 -12.20 -5.75
N ASP A 30 4.02 -13.14 -5.45
CA ASP A 30 5.00 -13.65 -6.41
C ASP A 30 5.13 -15.17 -6.21
N ILE A 31 4.39 -15.92 -7.02
CA ILE A 31 4.20 -17.37 -6.88
C ILE A 31 4.65 -18.05 -8.16
N GLU A 32 5.40 -19.15 -8.01
CA GLU A 32 5.80 -20.01 -9.12
C GLU A 32 5.39 -21.46 -8.81
N VAL A 33 4.66 -22.09 -9.72
CA VAL A 33 4.21 -23.49 -9.62
C VAL A 33 4.37 -24.14 -10.99
N ASP A 34 5.08 -25.27 -11.05
CA ASP A 34 5.29 -26.07 -12.27
C ASP A 34 5.78 -25.25 -13.48
N GLY A 35 6.63 -24.25 -13.24
CA GLY A 35 7.20 -23.38 -14.27
C GLY A 35 6.26 -22.26 -14.76
N GLN A 36 5.03 -22.19 -14.27
CA GLN A 36 4.15 -21.04 -14.45
C GLN A 36 4.33 -20.06 -13.28
N ARG A 37 4.27 -18.76 -13.56
CA ARG A 37 4.45 -17.72 -12.55
C ARG A 37 3.27 -16.75 -12.54
N TYR A 38 2.83 -16.38 -11.34
CA TYR A 38 1.85 -15.31 -11.10
C TYR A 38 2.51 -14.24 -10.25
N ARG A 39 2.53 -13.01 -10.75
CA ARG A 39 3.04 -11.82 -10.08
C ARG A 39 2.01 -10.72 -10.12
N ASP A 40 1.72 -10.14 -8.96
CA ASP A 40 0.74 -9.08 -8.84
C ASP A 40 1.01 -8.23 -7.61
N ALA A 41 0.52 -6.99 -7.63
CA ALA A 41 0.61 -6.07 -6.51
C ALA A 41 -0.66 -5.22 -6.43
N PHE A 42 -1.33 -5.26 -5.28
CA PHE A 42 -2.61 -4.59 -5.06
C PHE A 42 -2.73 -4.16 -3.59
N THR A 43 -3.81 -3.48 -3.25
CA THR A 43 -4.10 -3.08 -1.86
C THR A 43 -5.24 -3.89 -1.28
N TRP A 44 -5.20 -4.18 0.01
CA TRP A 44 -6.25 -4.94 0.70
C TRP A 44 -6.68 -4.24 1.99
N ASN A 45 -7.98 -4.27 2.30
CA ASN A 45 -8.47 -3.81 3.59
C ASN A 45 -8.26 -4.93 4.63
N PRO A 46 -7.40 -4.74 5.65
CA PRO A 46 -7.07 -5.78 6.61
C PRO A 46 -8.24 -6.17 7.52
N ARG A 47 -9.36 -5.43 7.46
CA ARG A 47 -10.60 -5.76 8.18
C ARG A 47 -11.56 -6.63 7.37
N ASP A 48 -11.32 -6.82 6.08
CA ASP A 48 -12.16 -7.69 5.26
C ASP A 48 -12.03 -9.15 5.73
N PRO A 49 -13.12 -9.94 5.68
CA PRO A 49 -13.10 -11.32 6.14
C PRO A 49 -12.29 -12.21 5.18
N ASP A 50 -11.72 -13.30 5.72
CA ASP A 50 -10.90 -14.24 4.95
C ASP A 50 -11.64 -14.85 3.74
N SER A 51 -12.98 -14.86 3.76
CA SER A 51 -13.82 -15.29 2.63
C SER A 51 -13.62 -14.43 1.37
N GLU A 52 -13.29 -13.14 1.53
CA GLU A 52 -12.99 -12.26 0.39
C GLU A 52 -11.66 -12.64 -0.25
N VAL A 53 -10.64 -12.98 0.55
CA VAL A 53 -9.34 -13.45 0.04
C VAL A 53 -9.50 -14.77 -0.72
N ILE A 54 -10.32 -15.70 -0.20
CA ILE A 54 -10.64 -16.95 -0.87
C ILE A 54 -11.36 -16.68 -2.20
N THR A 55 -12.29 -15.73 -2.22
CA THR A 55 -13.04 -15.36 -3.43
C THR A 55 -12.11 -14.73 -4.47
N PHE A 56 -11.24 -13.83 -4.06
CA PHE A 56 -10.21 -13.23 -4.91
C PHE A 56 -9.31 -14.31 -5.52
N ALA A 57 -8.68 -15.16 -4.71
CA ALA A 57 -7.76 -16.20 -5.20
C ALA A 57 -8.41 -17.14 -6.23
N LYS A 58 -9.67 -17.53 -6.02
CA LYS A 58 -10.43 -18.36 -6.97
C LYS A 58 -10.76 -17.62 -8.27
N ARG A 59 -11.16 -16.34 -8.19
CA ARG A 59 -11.46 -15.51 -9.36
C ARG A 59 -10.20 -15.26 -10.18
N THR A 60 -9.11 -14.83 -9.55
CA THR A 60 -7.81 -14.60 -10.18
C THR A 60 -7.32 -15.84 -10.92
N ALA A 61 -7.32 -17.02 -10.26
CA ALA A 61 -6.90 -18.25 -10.92
C ALA A 61 -7.78 -18.60 -12.13
N LYS A 62 -9.09 -18.38 -12.04
CA LYS A 62 -10.02 -18.61 -13.15
C LYS A 62 -9.80 -17.63 -14.31
N GLU A 63 -9.69 -16.34 -14.04
CA GLU A 63 -9.55 -15.28 -15.04
C GLU A 63 -8.22 -15.38 -15.79
N LEU A 64 -7.14 -15.64 -15.06
CA LEU A 64 -5.80 -15.81 -15.61
C LEU A 64 -5.53 -17.24 -16.13
N LYS A 65 -6.53 -18.14 -16.06
CA LYS A 65 -6.42 -19.55 -16.47
C LYS A 65 -5.24 -20.28 -15.82
N LEU A 66 -4.98 -19.97 -14.55
CA LEU A 66 -3.94 -20.62 -13.75
C LEU A 66 -4.41 -22.02 -13.29
N PRO A 67 -3.48 -22.98 -13.11
CA PRO A 67 -3.76 -24.25 -12.47
C PRO A 67 -4.41 -24.07 -11.08
N ALA A 68 -5.29 -25.00 -10.70
CA ALA A 68 -5.97 -24.97 -9.40
C ALA A 68 -4.99 -24.98 -8.20
N THR A 69 -3.76 -25.43 -8.41
CA THR A 69 -2.66 -25.41 -7.43
C THR A 69 -2.22 -24.00 -7.04
N PHE A 70 -2.52 -22.96 -7.83
CA PHE A 70 -2.23 -21.57 -7.47
C PHE A 70 -3.14 -21.02 -6.37
N VAL A 71 -4.41 -21.48 -6.30
CA VAL A 71 -5.39 -20.95 -5.33
C VAL A 71 -4.87 -21.01 -3.88
N PRO A 72 -4.38 -22.14 -3.36
CA PRO A 72 -3.86 -22.19 -1.99
C PRO A 72 -2.59 -21.34 -1.81
N GLN A 73 -1.75 -21.21 -2.84
CA GLN A 73 -0.54 -20.38 -2.78
C GLN A 73 -0.87 -18.88 -2.71
N ILE A 74 -1.85 -18.42 -3.51
CA ILE A 74 -2.33 -17.03 -3.48
C ILE A 74 -2.94 -16.73 -2.10
N LEU A 75 -3.81 -17.63 -1.61
CA LEU A 75 -4.42 -17.49 -0.29
C LEU A 75 -3.36 -17.36 0.81
N GLN A 76 -2.39 -18.28 0.83
CA GLN A 76 -1.31 -18.27 1.82
C GLN A 76 -0.47 -16.99 1.75
N SER A 77 -0.13 -16.52 0.55
CA SER A 77 0.64 -15.30 0.35
C SER A 77 -0.07 -14.05 0.88
N ILE A 78 -1.37 -13.90 0.60
CA ILE A 78 -2.16 -12.74 1.05
C ILE A 78 -2.39 -12.83 2.57
N GLN A 79 -2.83 -13.99 3.07
CA GLN A 79 -3.11 -14.17 4.49
C GLN A 79 -1.86 -14.00 5.36
N GLY A 80 -0.70 -14.45 4.89
CA GLY A 80 0.57 -14.25 5.59
C GLY A 80 0.89 -12.77 5.79
N GLN A 81 0.80 -11.97 4.72
CA GLN A 81 1.03 -10.52 4.78
C GLN A 81 0.01 -9.80 5.67
N LEU A 82 -1.27 -10.19 5.60
CA LEU A 82 -2.31 -9.63 6.47
C LEU A 82 -2.11 -10.02 7.94
N ALA A 83 -1.71 -11.26 8.23
CA ALA A 83 -1.42 -11.71 9.58
C ALA A 83 -0.22 -10.99 10.19
N GLU A 84 0.84 -10.79 9.39
CA GLU A 84 1.99 -9.97 9.77
C GLU A 84 1.55 -8.53 10.10
N PHE A 85 0.80 -7.88 9.20
CA PHE A 85 0.29 -6.53 9.44
C PHE A 85 -0.55 -6.45 10.73
N ARG A 86 -1.49 -7.38 10.91
CA ARG A 86 -2.38 -7.44 12.10
C ARG A 86 -1.61 -7.67 13.40
N SER A 87 -0.44 -8.31 13.36
CA SER A 87 0.41 -8.51 14.54
C SER A 87 0.89 -7.20 15.17
N TYR A 88 0.92 -6.12 14.40
CA TYR A 88 1.32 -4.78 14.85
C TYR A 88 0.15 -3.90 15.32
N GLU A 89 -1.12 -4.22 15.01
CA GLU A 89 -2.28 -3.33 15.28
C GLU A 89 -2.45 -2.95 16.76
N GLY A 90 -1.98 -3.79 17.70
CA GLY A 90 -2.00 -3.50 19.13
C GLY A 90 -1.01 -2.40 19.56
N GLN A 91 0.02 -2.18 18.75
CA GLN A 91 1.12 -1.25 19.02
C GLN A 91 0.71 0.21 18.79
N GLU A 92 1.42 1.11 19.44
CA GLU A 92 1.21 2.55 19.30
C GLU A 92 2.20 3.14 18.30
N MET A 93 1.71 4.04 17.45
CA MET A 93 2.53 4.83 16.55
C MET A 93 2.36 6.33 16.84
N GLN A 94 3.48 7.05 16.83
CA GLN A 94 3.47 8.50 16.95
C GLN A 94 3.20 9.14 15.59
N VAL A 95 2.17 9.97 15.55
CA VAL A 95 1.83 10.83 14.42
C VAL A 95 2.42 12.20 14.70
N LYS A 96 3.43 12.55 13.91
CA LYS A 96 4.06 13.86 13.88
C LYS A 96 4.38 14.18 12.43
N GLU A 97 4.32 15.47 12.09
CA GLU A 97 4.76 15.97 10.80
C GLU A 97 6.14 15.38 10.48
N LYS A 98 6.21 14.69 9.35
CA LYS A 98 7.45 14.12 8.86
C LYS A 98 7.38 13.98 7.35
N ILE A 99 7.90 15.01 6.71
CA ILE A 99 8.06 15.06 5.26
C ILE A 99 9.24 14.17 4.85
N MET A 100 9.03 13.32 3.86
CA MET A 100 10.09 12.51 3.29
C MET A 100 9.94 12.32 1.78
N PRO A 101 11.03 12.06 1.05
CA PRO A 101 10.94 11.75 -0.36
C PRO A 101 10.39 10.33 -0.57
N LEU A 102 9.39 10.21 -1.43
CA LEU A 102 8.97 8.95 -2.05
C LEU A 102 9.42 8.97 -3.51
N LYS A 103 9.75 7.79 -4.05
CA LYS A 103 10.21 7.63 -5.43
C LYS A 103 9.31 6.64 -6.16
N ILE A 104 8.92 6.97 -7.38
CA ILE A 104 8.24 6.07 -8.28
C ILE A 104 9.23 5.72 -9.39
N ASP A 105 9.45 4.42 -9.62
CA ASP A 105 10.16 3.90 -10.79
C ASP A 105 9.43 2.63 -11.21
N LEU A 106 8.37 2.82 -11.99
CA LEU A 106 7.45 1.78 -12.39
C LEU A 106 7.42 1.64 -13.90
N ARG A 107 7.29 0.39 -14.35
CA ARG A 107 6.90 0.07 -15.72
C ARG A 107 5.63 -0.76 -15.68
N VAL A 108 4.56 -0.22 -16.23
CA VAL A 108 3.27 -0.88 -16.35
C VAL A 108 2.95 -0.93 -17.83
N ASN A 109 2.79 -2.14 -18.37
CA ASN A 109 2.62 -2.36 -19.81
C ASN A 109 3.70 -1.61 -20.64
N ASN A 110 3.28 -0.63 -21.43
CA ASN A 110 4.12 0.18 -22.29
C ASN A 110 4.47 1.55 -21.68
N THR A 111 3.99 1.85 -20.48
CA THR A 111 4.17 3.12 -19.80
C THR A 111 5.27 3.00 -18.74
N THR A 112 6.24 3.91 -18.75
CA THR A 112 7.26 4.02 -17.71
C THR A 112 7.08 5.34 -16.98
N ILE A 113 6.98 5.28 -15.66
CA ILE A 113 6.77 6.43 -14.79
C ILE A 113 7.96 6.51 -13.84
N ARG A 114 8.65 7.65 -13.89
CA ARG A 114 9.74 7.96 -12.95
C ARG A 114 9.50 9.33 -12.37
N ASP A 115 9.33 9.37 -11.06
CA ASP A 115 9.09 10.61 -10.34
C ASP A 115 9.62 10.53 -8.90
N GLN A 116 9.80 11.69 -8.28
CA GLN A 116 10.13 11.82 -6.88
C GLN A 116 9.40 13.04 -6.30
N PHE A 117 8.64 12.81 -5.24
CA PHE A 117 7.86 13.83 -4.55
C PHE A 117 8.02 13.73 -3.04
N LEU A 118 7.62 14.80 -2.34
CA LEU A 118 7.63 14.86 -0.89
C LEU A 118 6.28 14.40 -0.35
N TRP A 119 6.31 13.54 0.68
CA TRP A 119 5.13 13.01 1.34
C TRP A 119 5.22 13.25 2.84
N ASP A 120 4.16 13.82 3.44
CA ASP A 120 4.05 13.92 4.89
C ASP A 120 3.37 12.67 5.47
N ILE A 121 4.17 11.80 6.11
CA ILE A 121 3.64 10.59 6.76
C ILE A 121 2.79 10.95 8.00
N GLY A 122 2.95 12.15 8.55
CA GLY A 122 2.14 12.64 9.66
C GLY A 122 0.70 12.96 9.24
N ASN A 123 0.45 13.19 7.95
CA ASN A 123 -0.87 13.52 7.45
C ASN A 123 -1.69 12.25 7.18
N LEU A 124 -2.46 11.82 8.19
CA LEU A 124 -3.36 10.67 8.11
C LEU A 124 -4.55 10.87 7.16
N GLU A 125 -4.78 12.06 6.62
CA GLU A 125 -5.84 12.32 5.62
C GLU A 125 -5.34 12.18 4.18
N SER A 126 -4.04 11.91 3.99
CA SER A 126 -3.46 11.74 2.66
C SER A 126 -4.04 10.51 1.94
N ASP A 127 -4.33 10.65 0.65
CA ASP A 127 -4.93 9.62 -0.19
C ASP A 127 -3.99 9.28 -1.36
N PRO A 128 -3.26 8.15 -1.31
CA PRO A 128 -2.42 7.67 -2.41
C PRO A 128 -3.16 7.45 -3.73
N GLU A 129 -4.42 7.00 -3.69
CA GLU A 129 -5.24 6.74 -4.88
C GLU A 129 -5.69 8.05 -5.54
N GLU A 130 -6.05 9.07 -4.75
CA GLU A 130 -6.29 10.42 -5.27
C GLU A 130 -5.03 11.06 -5.84
N PHE A 131 -3.91 10.97 -5.13
CA PHE A 131 -2.62 11.45 -5.65
C PHE A 131 -2.25 10.77 -6.98
N ALA A 132 -2.38 9.45 -7.06
CA ALA A 132 -2.05 8.69 -8.26
C ALA A 132 -2.95 9.06 -9.45
N ARG A 133 -4.25 9.30 -9.23
CA ARG A 133 -5.18 9.78 -10.27
C ARG A 133 -4.77 11.15 -10.79
N THR A 134 -4.52 12.11 -9.91
CA THR A 134 -4.08 13.46 -10.29
C THR A 134 -2.77 13.41 -11.07
N LEU A 135 -1.79 12.61 -10.62
CA LEU A 135 -0.53 12.44 -11.34
C LEU A 135 -0.73 11.82 -12.74
N CYS A 136 -1.64 10.86 -12.88
CA CYS A 136 -1.97 10.30 -14.20
C CYS A 136 -2.64 11.34 -15.11
N ASP A 137 -3.56 12.14 -14.56
CA ASP A 137 -4.25 13.20 -15.31
C ASP A 137 -3.26 14.28 -15.79
N ASP A 138 -2.36 14.73 -14.90
CA ASP A 138 -1.33 15.74 -15.18
C ASP A 138 -0.32 15.27 -16.25
N LEU A 139 -0.04 13.96 -16.30
CA LEU A 139 0.86 13.34 -17.27
C LEU A 139 0.14 12.79 -18.51
N ASN A 140 -1.17 13.00 -18.62
CA ASN A 140 -2.03 12.45 -19.68
C ASN A 140 -1.89 10.92 -19.85
N ILE A 141 -1.72 10.19 -18.74
CA ILE A 141 -1.64 8.73 -18.73
C ILE A 141 -3.06 8.16 -18.70
N THR A 142 -3.41 7.41 -19.75
CA THR A 142 -4.76 6.82 -19.91
C THR A 142 -4.81 5.32 -19.61
N ASP A 143 -3.67 4.68 -19.35
CA ASP A 143 -3.63 3.25 -18.99
C ASP A 143 -4.20 3.06 -17.58
N PRO A 144 -5.33 2.35 -17.43
CA PRO A 144 -6.03 2.23 -16.14
C PRO A 144 -5.23 1.48 -15.09
N GLU A 145 -4.20 0.72 -15.47
CA GLU A 145 -3.36 -0.04 -14.54
C GLU A 145 -2.27 0.82 -13.88
N VAL A 146 -1.97 2.00 -14.44
CA VAL A 146 -0.88 2.86 -13.94
C VAL A 146 -1.23 3.52 -12.60
N GLY A 147 -2.42 4.10 -12.48
CA GLY A 147 -2.86 4.76 -11.24
C GLY A 147 -2.82 3.81 -10.03
N PRO A 148 -3.45 2.62 -10.10
CA PRO A 148 -3.34 1.60 -9.05
C PRO A 148 -1.90 1.21 -8.73
N ALA A 149 -1.04 1.01 -9.73
CA ALA A 149 0.36 0.65 -9.50
C ALA A 149 1.15 1.74 -8.75
N ILE A 150 0.89 3.02 -9.05
CA ILE A 150 1.47 4.16 -8.33
C ILE A 150 0.99 4.17 -6.87
N ALA A 151 -0.31 4.01 -6.64
CA ALA A 151 -0.88 4.00 -5.29
C ALA A 151 -0.31 2.85 -4.43
N VAL A 152 -0.19 1.65 -5.01
CA VAL A 152 0.49 0.50 -4.37
C VAL A 152 1.94 0.84 -4.03
N CYS A 153 2.70 1.41 -4.97
CA CYS A 153 4.10 1.76 -4.75
C CYS A 153 4.30 2.81 -3.63
N ILE A 154 3.39 3.78 -3.52
CA ILE A 154 3.37 4.75 -2.41
C ILE A 154 3.12 4.00 -1.10
N ARG A 155 2.08 3.15 -1.04
CA ARG A 155 1.72 2.40 0.16
C ARG A 155 2.82 1.44 0.61
N GLU A 156 3.50 0.77 -0.33
CA GLU A 156 4.66 -0.09 -0.04
C GLU A 156 5.78 0.68 0.66
N GLN A 157 6.16 1.84 0.11
CA GLN A 157 7.17 2.69 0.73
C GLN A 157 6.72 3.18 2.11
N LEU A 158 5.47 3.59 2.28
CA LEU A 158 4.96 4.01 3.59
C LEU A 158 5.00 2.87 4.60
N TYR A 159 4.62 1.65 4.20
CA TYR A 159 4.63 0.47 5.06
C TYR A 159 6.04 0.10 5.51
N GLU A 160 7.01 0.05 4.58
CA GLU A 160 8.42 -0.20 4.89
C GLU A 160 8.96 0.80 5.93
N ARG A 161 8.62 2.08 5.77
CA ARG A 161 9.06 3.14 6.71
C ARG A 161 8.40 3.05 8.08
N LEU A 162 7.21 2.46 8.18
CA LEU A 162 6.57 2.17 9.46
C LEU A 162 7.25 0.99 10.15
N LEU A 163 7.51 -0.11 9.43
CA LEU A 163 8.17 -1.31 9.98
C LEU A 163 9.59 -0.99 10.48
N VAL A 164 10.39 -0.25 9.72
CA VAL A 164 11.73 0.16 10.15
C VAL A 164 11.70 0.92 11.50
N ARG A 165 10.63 1.66 11.81
CA ARG A 165 10.49 2.33 13.11
C ARG A 165 10.09 1.39 14.24
N LEU A 166 9.28 0.37 13.96
CA LEU A 166 8.86 -0.61 14.95
C LEU A 166 10.04 -1.47 15.43
N PHE A 167 11.00 -1.76 14.54
CA PHE A 167 12.16 -2.60 14.85
C PHE A 167 13.41 -1.84 15.35
N LEU A 168 13.40 -0.49 15.33
CA LEU A 168 14.52 0.34 15.81
C LEU A 168 14.23 1.04 17.16
N LEU A 169 13.19 0.62 17.87
CA LEU A 169 12.89 0.98 19.25
C LEU A 169 13.04 -0.26 20.15
#